data_AF-A0A9D7TBQ9-F1
#
_entry.id   AF-A0A9D7TBQ9-F1
#
_cell.length_a   1.000
_cell.length_b   1.000
_cell.length_c   1.000
_cell.angle_alpha   90.00
_cell.angle_beta   90.00
_cell.angle_gamma   90.00
#
_symmetry.space_group_name_H-M   'P 1'
#
loop_
_entity.id
_entity.type
_entity.pdbx_description
1 polymer ?
#
loop_
_entity_poly.entity_id
_entity_poly.type
_entity_poly.pdbx_seq_one_letter_code
_entity_poly.pdbx_strand_id
1 'polypeptide(L)'
;MLKGLNSEPIVKATFDEADKVMTPLLGRPLTSFIYVDGSDEKAVKAANKQLMQTEITQPAVLCTDLSLTRLLAAYGIAPDMVMGPLPR
;
A
#
# COMPACT_ATOMS: atom_id res chain seq x y z
N MET A 1 4.69 -7.69 -5.68
CA MET A 1 6.02 -7.12 -5.39
C MET A 1 6.23 -6.64 -3.95
N LEU A 2 5.22 -6.60 -3.06
CA LEU A 2 5.37 -6.07 -1.68
C LEU A 2 5.32 -7.11 -0.55
N LYS A 3 5.23 -8.43 -0.85
CA LYS A 3 4.96 -9.48 0.17
C LYS A 3 5.96 -9.50 1.33
N GLY A 4 7.25 -9.24 1.06
CA GLY A 4 8.30 -9.23 2.09
C GLY A 4 8.26 -8.02 3.03
N LEU A 5 7.60 -6.92 2.67
CA LEU A 5 7.52 -5.73 3.51
C LEU A 5 6.45 -5.87 4.61
N ASN A 6 5.44 -6.72 4.43
CA ASN A 6 4.38 -6.92 5.42
C ASN A 6 4.85 -7.63 6.70
N SER A 7 6.02 -8.26 6.70
CA SER A 7 6.59 -8.83 7.92
C SER A 7 7.13 -7.77 8.88
N GLU A 8 7.39 -6.55 8.41
CA GLU A 8 7.86 -5.48 9.27
C GLU A 8 6.70 -4.88 10.07
N PRO A 9 6.77 -4.84 11.42
CA PRO A 9 5.67 -4.37 12.26
C PRO A 9 5.20 -2.96 11.94
N ILE A 10 6.13 -2.07 11.56
CA ILE A 10 5.84 -0.67 11.21
C ILE A 10 5.06 -0.58 9.89
N VAL A 11 5.45 -1.40 8.92
CA VAL A 11 4.74 -1.50 7.63
C VAL A 11 3.35 -2.06 7.87
N LYS A 12 3.25 -3.16 8.62
CA LYS A 12 1.96 -3.77 8.95
C LYS A 12 1.03 -2.79 9.67
N ALA A 13 1.52 -2.07 10.69
CA ALA A 13 0.71 -1.09 11.41
C ALA A 13 0.17 0.02 10.49
N THR A 14 0.98 0.45 9.51
CA THR A 14 0.57 1.46 8.53
C THR A 14 -0.53 0.92 7.61
N PHE A 15 -0.42 -0.33 7.15
CA PHE A 15 -1.47 -0.97 6.37
C PHE A 15 -2.73 -1.26 7.20
N ASP A 16 -2.61 -1.61 8.47
CA ASP A 16 -3.75 -1.79 9.38
C ASP A 16 -4.52 -0.46 9.59
N GLU A 17 -3.82 0.67 9.67
CA GLU A 17 -4.42 2.01 9.70
C GLU A 17 -5.14 2.32 8.38
N ALA A 18 -4.49 2.09 7.24
CA ALA A 18 -5.08 2.32 5.93
C ALA A 18 -6.32 1.44 5.70
N ASP A 19 -6.29 0.17 6.11
CA ASP A 19 -7.44 -0.73 6.01
C ASP A 19 -8.64 -0.22 6.82
N LYS A 20 -8.42 0.30 8.04
CA LYS A 20 -9.52 0.87 8.85
C LYS A 20 -10.18 2.06 8.16
N VAL A 21 -9.41 2.93 7.52
CA VAL A 21 -9.91 4.12 6.83
C VAL A 21 -10.56 3.77 5.49
N MET A 22 -9.98 2.83 4.75
CA MET A 22 -10.38 2.53 3.37
C MET A 22 -11.46 1.46 3.26
N THR A 23 -11.58 0.54 4.22
CA THR A 23 -12.59 -0.54 4.18
C THR A 23 -14.02 -0.03 4.00
N PRO A 24 -14.48 1.05 4.69
CA PRO A 24 -15.81 1.60 4.47
C PRO A 24 -16.04 2.15 3.05
N LEU A 25 -14.97 2.55 2.35
CA LEU A 25 -15.03 3.15 1.01
C LEU A 25 -14.93 2.09 -0.09
N LEU A 26 -14.13 1.05 0.13
CA LEU A 26 -13.83 0.00 -0.86
C LEU A 26 -14.67 -1.28 -0.66
N GLY A 27 -15.37 -1.41 0.47
CA GLY A 27 -16.15 -2.61 0.84
C GLY A 27 -15.31 -3.80 1.29
N ARG A 28 -13.97 -3.71 1.20
CA ARG A 28 -13.00 -4.70 1.69
C ARG A 28 -11.64 -4.02 1.98
N PRO A 29 -10.76 -4.64 2.76
CA PRO A 29 -9.46 -4.06 3.11
C PRO A 29 -8.61 -3.73 1.89
N LEU A 30 -7.86 -2.63 1.93
CA LEU A 30 -6.91 -2.23 0.88
C LEU A 30 -5.82 -3.30 0.69
N THR A 31 -5.35 -3.88 1.80
CA THR A 31 -4.36 -4.98 1.82
C THR A 31 -4.79 -6.19 0.99
N SER A 32 -6.09 -6.47 0.90
CA SER A 32 -6.61 -7.60 0.14
C SER A 32 -6.41 -7.46 -1.38
N PHE A 33 -6.21 -6.23 -1.88
CA PHE A 33 -5.89 -5.98 -3.28
C PHE A 33 -4.37 -6.06 -3.53
N ILE A 34 -3.57 -5.80 -2.50
CA ILE A 34 -2.09 -5.70 -2.57
C ILE A 34 -1.42 -7.05 -2.30
N TYR A 35 -1.94 -7.81 -1.33
CA TYR A 35 -1.42 -9.09 -0.87
C TYR A 35 -2.32 -10.25 -1.31
N VAL A 36 -2.31 -10.52 -2.62
CA VAL A 36 -2.95 -11.71 -3.18
C VAL A 36 -2.04 -12.93 -3.12
N ASP A 37 -2.62 -14.12 -3.00
CA ASP A 37 -1.88 -15.36 -3.17
C ASP A 37 -1.35 -15.45 -4.62
N GLY A 38 -0.05 -15.70 -4.75
CA GLY A 38 0.63 -15.76 -6.05
C GLY A 38 0.43 -17.08 -6.76
N SER A 39 -0.06 -18.11 -6.06
CA SER A 39 -0.31 -19.44 -6.60
C SER A 39 -1.62 -19.56 -7.37
N ASP A 40 -2.52 -18.56 -7.26
CA ASP A 40 -3.75 -18.48 -8.05
C ASP A 40 -3.63 -17.38 -9.12
N GLU A 41 -3.28 -17.79 -10.35
CA GLU A 41 -3.14 -16.88 -11.49
C GLU A 41 -4.42 -16.09 -11.80
N LYS A 42 -5.61 -16.66 -11.56
CA LYS A 42 -6.88 -15.96 -11.80
C LYS A 42 -7.09 -14.87 -10.76
N ALA A 43 -6.78 -15.16 -9.49
CA ALA A 43 -6.85 -14.18 -8.41
C ALA A 43 -5.85 -13.04 -8.62
N VAL A 44 -4.61 -13.35 -9.01
CA VAL A 44 -3.56 -12.34 -9.31
C VAL A 44 -4.02 -11.43 -10.45
N LYS A 45 -4.56 -11.99 -11.53
CA LYS A 45 -5.02 -11.20 -12.68
C LYS A 45 -6.20 -10.30 -12.33
N ALA A 46 -7.14 -10.78 -11.52
CA ALA A 46 -8.28 -10.00 -11.04
C ALA A 46 -7.83 -8.85 -10.12
N ALA A 47 -6.96 -9.13 -9.15
CA ALA A 47 -6.43 -8.13 -8.24
C ALA A 47 -5.60 -7.07 -8.97
N ASN A 48 -4.77 -7.46 -9.94
CA ASN A 48 -4.03 -6.49 -10.79
C ASN A 48 -4.98 -5.57 -11.56
N LYS A 49 -6.09 -6.10 -12.09
CA LYS A 49 -7.09 -5.29 -12.79
C LYS A 49 -7.78 -4.30 -11.84
N GLN A 50 -8.07 -4.73 -10.61
CA GLN A 50 -8.66 -3.85 -9.57
C GLN A 50 -7.65 -2.80 -9.09
N LEU A 51 -6.38 -3.18 -8.90
CA LEU A 51 -5.29 -2.27 -8.56
C LEU A 51 -5.06 -1.17 -9.60
N MET A 52 -5.59 -1.29 -10.83
CA MET A 52 -5.55 -0.23 -11.85
C MET A 52 -6.69 0.79 -11.73
N GLN A 53 -7.70 0.53 -10.90
CA GLN A 53 -8.75 1.50 -10.63
C GLN A 53 -8.17 2.60 -9.75
N THR A 54 -8.33 3.86 -10.17
CA THR A 54 -7.72 5.02 -9.50
C THR A 54 -8.10 5.13 -8.03
N GLU A 55 -9.33 4.72 -7.67
CA GLU A 55 -9.84 4.63 -6.30
C GLU A 55 -9.08 3.63 -5.41
N ILE A 56 -8.35 2.68 -6.00
CA ILE A 56 -7.52 1.69 -5.31
C ILE A 56 -6.03 2.02 -5.48
N THR A 57 -5.59 2.39 -6.70
CA THR A 57 -4.18 2.65 -6.99
C THR A 57 -3.63 3.79 -6.14
N GLN A 58 -4.35 4.91 -6.06
CA GLN A 58 -3.89 6.10 -5.33
C GLN A 58 -3.68 5.82 -3.83
N PRO A 59 -4.66 5.26 -3.09
CA PRO A 59 -4.45 4.93 -1.69
C PRO A 59 -3.41 3.81 -1.51
N ALA A 60 -3.30 2.85 -2.44
CA ALA A 60 -2.28 1.81 -2.37
C ALA A 60 -0.86 2.38 -2.48
N VAL A 61 -0.62 3.29 -3.43
CA VAL A 61 0.67 3.95 -3.60
C VAL A 61 0.98 4.82 -2.39
N LEU A 62 0.04 5.65 -1.95
CA LEU A 62 0.23 6.52 -0.78
C LEU A 62 0.53 5.71 0.50
N CYS A 63 -0.20 4.62 0.74
CA CYS A 63 0.04 3.76 1.91
C CYS A 63 1.41 3.10 1.84
N THR A 64 1.84 2.69 0.64
CA THR A 64 3.17 2.13 0.42
C THR A 64 4.25 3.16 0.73
N ASP A 65 4.16 4.37 0.18
CA ASP A 65 5.12 5.45 0.42
C ASP A 65 5.20 5.80 1.90
N LEU A 66 4.05 5.96 2.57
CA LEU A 66 4.00 6.25 4.00
C LEU A 66 4.63 5.12 4.83
N SER A 67 4.39 3.87 4.47
CA SER A 67 4.96 2.72 5.18
C SER A 67 6.49 2.71 5.07
N LEU A 68 7.04 3.06 3.90
CA LEU A 68 8.47 3.16 3.68
C LEU A 68 9.07 4.37 4.40
N THR A 69 8.40 5.52 4.39
CA THR A 69 8.83 6.71 5.15
C THR A 69 8.92 6.40 6.64
N ARG A 70 7.89 5.76 7.22
CA ARG A 70 7.89 5.37 8.64
C ARG A 70 8.97 4.34 8.96
N LEU A 71 9.19 3.38 8.06
CA LEU A 71 10.24 2.38 8.21
C LEU A 71 11.62 3.05 8.22
N LEU A 72 11.93 3.89 7.24
CA LEU A 72 13.20 4.62 7.14
C LEU A 72 13.42 5.54 8.36
N ALA A 73 12.37 6.22 8.82
CA ALA A 73 12.44 7.06 10.01
C ALA A 73 12.79 6.25 11.28
N ALA A 74 12.31 5.01 11.41
CA ALA A 74 12.67 4.13 12.52
C ALA A 74 14.14 3.70 12.50
N TYR A 75 14.79 3.73 11.33
CA TYR A 75 16.25 3.55 11.17
C TYR A 75 17.03 4.88 11.26
N GLY A 76 16.39 5.98 11.65
CA GLY A 76 17.01 7.29 11.80
C GLY A 76 17.23 8.03 10.48
N ILE A 77 16.65 7.55 9.37
CA ILE A 77 16.74 8.18 8.05
C ILE A 77 15.51 9.10 7.89
N ALA A 78 15.75 10.41 7.92
CA ALA A 78 14.73 11.42 7.68
C ALA A 78 15.01 12.16 6.36
N PRO A 79 13.98 12.42 5.53
CA PRO A 79 14.14 13.19 4.31
C PRO A 79 14.32 14.68 4.63
N ASP A 80 15.35 15.30 4.06
CA ASP A 80 15.55 16.77 4.13
C ASP A 80 14.67 17.53 3.13
N MET A 81 14.25 16.88 2.04
CA MET A 81 13.45 17.46 0.96
C MET A 81 12.43 16.44 0.44
N VAL A 82 11.29 16.92 -0.06
CA VAL A 82 10.25 16.11 -0.71
C VAL A 82 9.88 16.72 -2.07
N MET A 83 9.52 15.88 -3.04
CA MET A 83 9.02 16.30 -4.35
C MET A 83 7.83 15.43 -4.75
N GLY A 84 6.77 16.06 -5.24
CA GLY A 84 5.59 15.38 -5.79
C GLY A 84 5.48 15.56 -7.30
N PRO A 85 4.59 14.81 -7.96
CA PRO A 85 4.31 15.01 -9.38
C PRO A 85 3.81 16.45 -9.62
N LEU A 86 4.31 17.09 -10.68
CA LEU A 86 3.90 18.44 -11.06
C LEU A 86 2.39 18.47 -11.36
N PRO A 87 1.64 19.47 -10.87
CA PRO A 87 0.27 19.67 -11.31
C PRO A 87 0.28 19.90 -12.83
N ARG A 88 -0.55 19.15 -13.57
CA ARG A 88 -0.82 19.45 -14.98
C ARG A 88 -1.73 20.65 -15.11
#